data_AF-A0A965BYT0-F1
#
_entry.id   AF-A0A965BYT0-F1
#
_cell.length_a   1.000
_cell.length_b   1.000
_cell.length_c   1.000
_cell.angle_alpha   90.00
_cell.angle_beta   90.00
_cell.angle_gamma   90.00
#
_symmetry.space_group_name_H-M   'P 1'
#
loop_
_entity.id
_entity.type
_entity.pdbx_description
1 polymer ?
#
loop_
_entity_poly.entity_id
_entity_poly.type
_entity_poly.pdbx_seq_one_letter_code
_entity_poly.pdbx_strand_id
1 'polypeptide(L)'
;VLSFPMATLMATLLAEAAGLRFTALSAVFSGVADLKRAFEEARARKSNGQGTLLFVDEIHRFNRAQQDGFLPVVEDGTVTLVGATTENPSFALNGALLSRCQVLVLKRLDDAALELLLTRAEALMGRALPLAPEARAVLRAMADGDGRYGLNMAEQLFALPEGSAPLDPAALSGLLAKRAALYDKDREEHYNLISALHKSMRGSDPDAALYWFARMLTGGEDPRYIARRLTRFAAEDIGMADPRALPLAIAAWETFERMGSPEGELALAQLVVHLATAPKSNAVYLAFNEAMRAARETGSLMPPKHILNAPTKLMQEIGYGAGYAYDHEAEEGFSGQNYFPDEMGRRQFYRPTDRGAEAAIAERLARWAELRRKRKR
;
A
#
# COMPACT_ATOMS: atom_id res chain seq x y z
N VAL A 1 15.67 11.61 -21.93
CA VAL A 1 14.20 11.80 -22.08
C VAL A 1 13.59 10.49 -22.60
N LEU A 2 13.61 9.43 -21.78
CA LEU A 2 13.08 8.10 -22.14
C LEU A 2 12.29 7.48 -20.97
N SER A 3 11.59 8.31 -20.19
CA SER A 3 10.93 7.91 -18.95
C SER A 3 9.40 7.82 -19.08
N PHE A 4 8.88 7.16 -20.12
CA PHE A 4 7.43 6.95 -20.27
C PHE A 4 7.07 5.47 -20.44
N PRO A 5 6.02 4.97 -19.77
CA PRO A 5 5.51 3.61 -19.95
C PRO A 5 5.18 3.31 -21.42
N MET A 6 5.33 2.06 -21.88
CA MET A 6 5.00 1.66 -23.26
C MET A 6 3.57 2.02 -23.67
N ALA A 7 2.60 1.83 -22.77
CA ALA A 7 1.21 2.23 -23.02
C ALA A 7 1.06 3.75 -23.19
N THR A 8 1.81 4.54 -22.43
CA THR A 8 1.86 6.00 -22.57
C THR A 8 2.46 6.41 -23.90
N LEU A 9 3.55 5.76 -24.33
CA LEU A 9 4.17 6.05 -25.63
C LEU A 9 3.20 5.74 -26.79
N MET A 10 2.52 4.59 -26.74
CA MET A 10 1.50 4.24 -27.74
C MET A 10 0.37 5.26 -27.76
N ALA A 11 -0.10 5.71 -26.60
CA ALA A 11 -1.14 6.74 -26.50
C ALA A 11 -0.68 8.09 -27.05
N THR A 12 0.58 8.47 -26.82
CA THR A 12 1.19 9.69 -27.40
C THR A 12 1.24 9.61 -28.92
N LEU A 13 1.75 8.50 -29.48
CA LEU A 13 1.82 8.29 -30.93
C LEU A 13 0.42 8.26 -31.57
N LEU A 14 -0.56 7.66 -30.89
CA LEU A 14 -1.95 7.68 -31.34
C LEU A 14 -2.53 9.10 -31.34
N ALA A 15 -2.23 9.90 -30.31
CA ALA A 15 -2.66 11.30 -30.26
C ALA A 15 -2.08 12.11 -31.42
N GLU A 16 -0.77 11.95 -31.69
CA GLU A 16 -0.10 12.62 -32.80
C GLU A 16 -0.68 12.22 -34.16
N ALA A 17 -0.84 10.91 -34.41
CA ALA A 17 -1.41 10.40 -35.65
C ALA A 17 -2.87 10.84 -35.87
N ALA A 18 -3.64 11.02 -34.80
CA ALA A 18 -5.03 11.47 -34.84
C ALA A 18 -5.19 13.00 -34.79
N GLY A 19 -4.10 13.77 -34.68
CA GLY A 19 -4.16 15.23 -34.52
C GLY A 19 -4.81 15.70 -33.22
N LEU A 20 -4.77 14.88 -32.17
CA LEU A 20 -5.35 15.16 -30.85
C LEU A 20 -4.30 15.73 -29.90
N ARG A 21 -4.73 16.61 -28.98
CA ARG A 21 -3.87 17.07 -27.91
C ARG A 21 -3.74 15.97 -26.85
N PHE A 22 -2.53 15.49 -26.63
CA PHE A 22 -2.23 14.54 -25.56
C PHE A 22 -2.31 15.20 -24.18
N THR A 23 -2.96 14.54 -23.22
CA THR A 23 -2.98 14.92 -21.80
C THR A 23 -2.93 13.64 -20.97
N ALA A 24 -2.04 13.57 -19.97
CA ALA A 24 -1.85 12.39 -19.14
C ALA A 24 -2.24 12.65 -17.69
N LEU A 25 -2.88 11.67 -17.07
CA LEU A 25 -3.16 11.61 -15.64
C LEU A 25 -2.73 10.24 -15.09
N SER A 26 -2.39 10.20 -13.80
CA SER A 26 -2.14 8.94 -13.09
C SER A 26 -3.18 8.78 -11.99
N ALA A 27 -3.94 7.69 -12.02
CA ALA A 27 -4.97 7.41 -11.02
C ALA A 27 -4.40 7.18 -9.60
N VAL A 28 -3.08 6.96 -9.49
CA VAL A 28 -2.37 6.83 -8.21
C VAL A 28 -2.23 8.18 -7.51
N PHE A 29 -2.04 9.26 -8.26
CA PHE A 29 -1.75 10.58 -7.72
C PHE A 29 -2.88 11.60 -7.92
N SER A 30 -3.84 11.29 -8.80
CA SER A 30 -4.89 12.23 -9.20
C SER A 30 -6.15 12.04 -8.36
N GLY A 31 -6.67 13.14 -7.81
CA GLY A 31 -7.95 13.17 -7.12
C GLY A 31 -9.12 13.57 -8.03
N VAL A 32 -10.29 13.76 -7.43
CA VAL A 32 -11.50 14.24 -8.15
C VAL A 32 -11.30 15.64 -8.72
N ALA A 33 -10.53 16.50 -8.04
CA ALA A 33 -10.26 17.86 -8.51
C ALA A 33 -9.42 17.89 -9.79
N ASP A 34 -8.42 17.00 -9.90
CA ASP A 34 -7.55 16.90 -11.07
C ASP A 34 -8.33 16.42 -12.30
N LEU A 35 -9.20 15.43 -12.11
CA LEU A 35 -10.10 14.94 -13.16
C LEU A 35 -11.04 16.04 -13.68
N LYS A 36 -11.67 16.80 -12.77
CA LYS A 36 -12.57 17.90 -13.16
C LYS A 36 -11.85 18.95 -13.99
N ARG A 37 -10.67 19.36 -13.55
CA ARG A 37 -9.83 20.32 -14.28
C ARG A 37 -9.43 19.81 -15.66
N ALA A 38 -9.01 18.56 -15.77
CA ALA A 38 -8.67 17.95 -17.07
C ALA A 38 -9.87 17.93 -18.03
N PHE A 39 -11.08 17.67 -17.52
CA PHE A 39 -12.30 17.70 -18.32
C PHE A 39 -12.67 19.12 -18.76
N GLU A 40 -12.55 20.12 -17.89
CA GLU A 40 -12.79 21.52 -18.23
C GLU A 40 -11.82 22.03 -19.30
N GLU A 41 -10.53 21.71 -19.17
CA GLU A 41 -9.53 22.03 -20.18
C GLU A 41 -9.82 21.36 -21.53
N ALA A 42 -10.23 20.08 -21.51
CA ALA A 42 -10.62 19.37 -22.73
C ALA A 42 -11.84 19.99 -23.40
N ARG A 43 -12.86 20.42 -22.64
CA ARG A 43 -14.03 21.14 -23.18
C ARG A 43 -13.65 22.46 -23.82
N ALA A 44 -12.80 23.25 -23.17
CA ALA A 44 -12.31 24.50 -23.71
C ALA A 44 -11.55 24.28 -25.03
N ARG A 45 -10.67 23.27 -25.10
CA ARG A 45 -9.96 22.92 -26.33
C ARG A 45 -10.91 22.49 -27.45
N LYS A 46 -11.90 21.66 -27.13
CA LYS A 46 -12.92 21.21 -28.09
C LYS A 46 -13.69 22.40 -28.68
N SER A 47 -14.06 23.38 -27.86
CA SER A 47 -14.72 24.60 -28.33
C SER A 47 -13.86 25.43 -29.30
N ASN A 48 -12.54 25.30 -29.20
CA ASN A 48 -11.56 25.90 -30.11
C ASN A 48 -11.19 24.99 -31.29
N GLY A 49 -11.95 23.91 -31.54
CA GLY A 49 -11.73 22.98 -32.65
C GLY A 49 -10.62 21.94 -32.43
N GLN A 50 -10.06 21.83 -31.23
CA GLN A 50 -8.97 20.92 -30.90
C GLN A 50 -9.44 19.77 -30.01
N GLY A 51 -9.46 18.54 -30.53
CA GLY A 51 -9.76 17.34 -29.74
C GLY A 51 -8.64 16.98 -28.74
N THR A 52 -8.99 16.24 -27.69
CA THR A 52 -8.04 15.81 -26.63
C THR A 52 -8.04 14.29 -26.48
N LEU A 53 -6.85 13.69 -26.46
CA LEU A 53 -6.65 12.31 -26.01
C LEU A 53 -6.23 12.36 -24.54
N LEU A 54 -7.08 11.82 -23.67
CA LEU A 54 -6.83 11.74 -22.24
C LEU A 54 -6.30 10.35 -21.90
N PHE A 55 -5.01 10.27 -21.57
CA PHE A 55 -4.37 9.07 -21.08
C PHE A 55 -4.52 8.98 -19.56
N VAL A 56 -4.95 7.83 -19.05
CA VAL A 56 -5.07 7.55 -17.62
C VAL A 56 -4.28 6.31 -17.27
N ASP A 57 -3.20 6.50 -16.53
CA ASP A 57 -2.39 5.41 -16.01
C ASP A 57 -3.01 4.79 -14.75
N GLU A 58 -2.86 3.48 -14.61
CA GLU A 58 -3.42 2.66 -13.53
C GLU A 58 -4.92 2.93 -13.26
N ILE A 59 -5.71 3.00 -14.34
CA ILE A 59 -7.12 3.41 -14.29
C ILE A 59 -7.97 2.56 -13.32
N HIS A 60 -7.54 1.33 -13.02
CA HIS A 60 -8.15 0.44 -12.03
C HIS A 60 -8.16 1.00 -10.60
N ARG A 61 -7.30 1.97 -10.28
CA ARG A 61 -7.22 2.59 -8.95
C ARG A 61 -8.33 3.58 -8.66
N PHE A 62 -9.02 4.08 -9.69
CA PHE A 62 -10.17 4.95 -9.49
C PHE A 62 -11.37 4.18 -8.95
N ASN A 63 -12.05 4.77 -7.96
CA ASN A 63 -13.29 4.22 -7.45
C ASN A 63 -14.42 4.37 -8.50
N ARG A 64 -15.54 3.67 -8.27
CA ARG A 64 -16.67 3.64 -9.21
C ARG A 64 -17.20 5.03 -9.57
N ALA A 65 -17.34 5.93 -8.60
CA ALA A 65 -17.84 7.28 -8.84
C ALA A 65 -16.88 8.12 -9.71
N GLN A 66 -15.57 7.94 -9.53
CA GLN A 66 -14.55 8.57 -10.38
C GLN A 66 -14.60 8.02 -11.80
N GLN A 67 -14.76 6.70 -11.96
CA GLN A 67 -14.90 6.07 -13.28
C GLN A 67 -16.20 6.50 -14.00
N ASP A 68 -17.32 6.60 -13.28
CA ASP A 68 -18.60 7.09 -13.82
C ASP A 68 -18.47 8.54 -14.32
N GLY A 69 -17.59 9.33 -13.72
CA GLY A 69 -17.31 10.72 -14.14
C GLY A 69 -16.73 10.86 -15.55
N PHE A 70 -16.14 9.81 -16.13
CA PHE A 70 -15.64 9.83 -17.50
C PHE A 70 -16.74 9.66 -18.55
N LEU A 71 -17.87 9.03 -18.19
CA LEU A 71 -18.90 8.66 -19.16
C LEU A 71 -19.40 9.85 -19.99
N PRO A 72 -19.78 11.00 -19.40
CA PRO A 72 -20.33 12.11 -20.19
C PRO A 72 -19.33 12.68 -21.20
N VAL A 73 -18.04 12.77 -20.82
CA VAL A 73 -16.99 13.38 -21.64
C VAL A 73 -16.45 12.44 -22.72
N VAL A 74 -16.60 11.12 -22.52
CA VAL A 74 -16.31 10.12 -23.55
C VAL A 74 -17.46 10.04 -24.55
N GLU A 75 -18.71 10.03 -24.07
CA GLU A 75 -19.91 9.93 -24.91
C GLU A 75 -20.11 11.15 -25.81
N ASP A 76 -19.90 12.36 -25.28
CA ASP A 76 -20.05 13.58 -26.05
C ASP A 76 -18.83 13.85 -26.97
N GLY A 77 -17.77 13.05 -26.87
CA GLY A 77 -16.53 13.18 -27.65
C GLY A 77 -15.62 14.33 -27.19
N THR A 78 -15.76 14.81 -25.95
CA THR A 78 -14.83 15.79 -25.36
C THR A 78 -13.43 15.21 -25.17
N VAL A 79 -13.34 13.94 -24.80
CA VAL A 79 -12.07 13.22 -24.70
C VAL A 79 -12.13 11.88 -25.40
N THR A 80 -11.05 11.54 -26.09
CA THR A 80 -10.74 10.15 -26.44
C THR A 80 -9.96 9.55 -25.28
N LEU A 81 -10.58 8.65 -24.52
CA LEU A 81 -9.98 8.04 -23.34
C LEU A 81 -9.07 6.86 -23.73
N VAL A 82 -7.84 6.85 -23.20
CA VAL A 82 -6.94 5.69 -23.23
C VAL A 82 -6.55 5.35 -21.80
N GLY A 83 -7.05 4.23 -21.28
CA GLY A 83 -6.71 3.73 -19.95
C GLY A 83 -5.65 2.62 -20.01
N ALA A 84 -4.64 2.70 -19.15
CA ALA A 84 -3.66 1.64 -18.94
C ALA A 84 -3.90 0.94 -17.59
N THR A 85 -3.74 -0.39 -17.56
CA THR A 85 -3.88 -1.20 -16.35
C THR A 85 -3.11 -2.51 -16.50
N THR A 86 -2.51 -2.98 -15.41
CA THR A 86 -1.93 -4.33 -15.29
C THR A 86 -2.96 -5.37 -14.84
N GLU A 87 -4.08 -4.93 -14.25
CA GLU A 87 -5.19 -5.79 -13.85
C GLU A 87 -6.13 -6.12 -15.02
N ASN A 88 -6.89 -7.21 -14.90
CA ASN A 88 -7.92 -7.56 -15.88
C ASN A 88 -9.03 -6.49 -15.92
N PRO A 89 -9.24 -5.80 -17.07
CA PRO A 89 -10.18 -4.69 -17.18
C PRO A 89 -11.62 -5.03 -16.78
N SER A 90 -12.03 -6.30 -16.92
CA SER A 90 -13.41 -6.73 -16.60
C SER A 90 -13.72 -6.71 -15.10
N PHE A 91 -12.69 -6.77 -14.25
CA PHE A 91 -12.83 -6.65 -12.78
C PHE A 91 -12.50 -5.25 -12.27
N ALA A 92 -11.57 -4.58 -12.95
CA ALA A 92 -11.03 -3.28 -12.55
C ALA A 92 -11.90 -2.08 -12.98
N LEU A 93 -12.64 -2.20 -14.08
CA LEU A 93 -13.46 -1.13 -14.63
C LEU A 93 -14.95 -1.40 -14.43
N ASN A 94 -15.73 -0.33 -14.24
CA ASN A 94 -17.18 -0.42 -14.27
C ASN A 94 -17.65 -0.85 -15.68
N GLY A 95 -18.77 -1.59 -15.74
CA GLY A 95 -19.27 -2.11 -17.02
C GLY A 95 -19.68 -1.01 -18.01
N ALA A 96 -20.08 0.17 -17.51
CA ALA A 96 -20.48 1.29 -18.34
C ALA A 96 -19.30 1.85 -19.16
N LEU A 97 -18.15 2.07 -18.54
CA LEU A 97 -16.96 2.57 -19.21
C LEU A 97 -16.37 1.49 -20.12
N LEU A 98 -16.33 0.25 -19.65
CA LEU A 98 -15.84 -0.88 -20.45
C LEU A 98 -16.64 -1.05 -21.75
N SER A 99 -17.96 -0.84 -21.73
CA SER A 99 -18.80 -0.91 -22.94
C SER A 99 -18.51 0.17 -23.99
N ARG A 100 -17.77 1.23 -23.63
CA ARG A 100 -17.38 2.34 -24.51
C ARG A 100 -15.90 2.30 -24.89
N CYS A 101 -15.15 1.33 -24.36
CA CYS A 101 -13.72 1.18 -24.60
C CYS A 101 -13.42 -0.12 -25.35
N GLN A 102 -12.48 -0.06 -26.28
CA GLN A 102 -11.89 -1.26 -26.86
C GLN A 102 -10.75 -1.76 -25.98
N VAL A 103 -10.78 -3.04 -25.60
CA VAL A 103 -9.71 -3.67 -24.82
C VAL A 103 -8.64 -4.21 -25.76
N LEU A 104 -7.40 -3.77 -25.58
CA LEU A 104 -6.23 -4.28 -26.28
C LEU A 104 -5.31 -4.96 -25.26
N VAL A 105 -4.95 -6.22 -25.53
CA VAL A 105 -4.02 -6.97 -24.68
C VAL A 105 -2.61 -6.79 -25.22
N LEU A 106 -1.77 -6.08 -24.47
CA LEU A 106 -0.35 -5.99 -24.75
C LEU A 106 0.36 -7.20 -24.16
N LYS A 107 1.16 -7.87 -24.99
CA LYS A 107 2.03 -8.97 -24.55
C LYS A 107 3.40 -8.41 -24.19
N ARG A 108 4.11 -9.13 -23.31
CA ARG A 108 5.53 -8.87 -23.05
C ARG A 108 6.31 -9.00 -24.36
N LEU A 109 7.38 -8.21 -24.50
CA LEU A 109 8.25 -8.28 -25.67
C LEU A 109 8.97 -9.63 -25.70
N ASP A 110 9.07 -10.22 -26.88
CA ASP A 110 9.90 -11.40 -27.08
C ASP A 110 11.39 -11.01 -27.22
N ASP A 111 12.28 -12.00 -27.22
CA ASP A 111 13.73 -11.78 -27.29
C ASP A 111 14.13 -11.01 -28.56
N ALA A 112 13.46 -11.27 -29.69
CA ALA A 112 13.72 -10.59 -30.96
C ALA A 112 13.31 -9.11 -30.92
N ALA A 113 12.17 -8.79 -30.30
CA ALA A 113 11.72 -7.42 -30.10
C ALA A 113 12.62 -6.65 -29.13
N LEU A 114 13.08 -7.30 -28.06
CA LEU A 114 14.08 -6.72 -27.14
C LEU A 114 15.41 -6.47 -27.84
N GLU A 115 15.87 -7.40 -28.66
CA GLU A 115 17.10 -7.21 -29.45
C GLU A 115 16.96 -6.03 -30.40
N LEU A 116 15.86 -5.93 -31.14
CA LEU A 116 15.57 -4.80 -32.01
C LEU A 116 15.55 -3.47 -31.25
N LEU A 117 15.01 -3.47 -30.02
CA LEU A 117 14.98 -2.29 -29.16
C LEU A 117 16.40 -1.83 -28.77
N LEU A 118 17.27 -2.77 -28.40
CA LEU A 118 18.68 -2.49 -28.09
C LEU A 118 19.44 -2.00 -29.31
N THR A 119 19.26 -2.62 -30.48
CA THR A 119 19.86 -2.17 -31.75
C THR A 119 19.45 -0.73 -32.09
N ARG A 120 18.19 -0.37 -31.87
CA ARG A 120 17.72 1.01 -32.07
C ARG A 120 18.35 1.98 -31.07
N ALA A 121 18.53 1.57 -29.83
CA ALA A 121 19.22 2.38 -28.82
C ALA A 121 20.69 2.62 -29.20
N GLU A 122 21.39 1.59 -29.69
CA GLU A 122 22.78 1.69 -30.18
C GLU A 122 22.89 2.65 -31.37
N ALA A 123 21.97 2.54 -32.33
CA ALA A 123 21.90 3.45 -33.47
C ALA A 123 21.65 4.91 -33.04
N LEU A 124 20.77 5.12 -32.06
CA LEU A 124 20.47 6.46 -31.52
C LEU A 124 21.69 7.06 -30.79
N MET A 125 22.41 6.24 -30.03
CA MET A 125 23.59 6.68 -29.27
C MET A 125 24.86 6.76 -30.13
N GLY A 126 24.81 6.28 -31.38
CA GLY A 126 25.96 6.24 -32.28
C GLY A 126 27.07 5.27 -31.84
N ARG A 127 26.79 4.37 -30.89
CA ARG A 127 27.76 3.40 -30.36
C ARG A 127 27.09 2.12 -29.89
N ALA A 128 27.82 1.00 -30.00
CA ALA A 128 27.36 -0.29 -29.50
C ALA A 128 27.43 -0.36 -27.97
N LEU A 129 26.59 -1.20 -27.37
CA LEU A 129 26.68 -1.52 -25.96
C LEU A 129 27.98 -2.31 -25.71
N PRO A 130 28.74 -1.99 -24.64
CA PRO A 130 29.99 -2.67 -24.32
C PRO A 130 29.70 -4.04 -23.70
N LEU A 131 29.16 -4.96 -24.49
CA LEU A 131 28.72 -6.29 -24.04
C LEU A 131 29.31 -7.38 -24.93
N ALA A 132 29.77 -8.47 -24.30
CA ALA A 132 29.98 -9.73 -25.00
C ALA A 132 28.62 -10.30 -25.47
N PRO A 133 28.58 -11.13 -26.54
CA PRO A 133 27.33 -11.72 -27.04
C PRO A 133 26.52 -12.46 -25.96
N GLU A 134 27.20 -13.16 -25.06
CA GLU A 134 26.59 -13.90 -23.94
C GLU A 134 26.00 -12.94 -22.91
N ALA A 135 26.68 -11.81 -22.62
CA ALA A 135 26.19 -10.79 -21.72
C ALA A 135 24.97 -10.05 -22.30
N ARG A 136 24.92 -9.86 -23.62
CA ARG A 136 23.75 -9.29 -24.30
C ARG A 136 22.52 -10.19 -24.16
N ALA A 137 22.68 -11.50 -24.31
CA ALA A 137 21.61 -12.45 -24.04
C ALA A 137 21.14 -12.39 -22.57
N VAL A 138 22.08 -12.26 -21.63
CA VAL A 138 21.75 -12.07 -20.21
C VAL A 138 20.99 -10.77 -19.97
N LEU A 139 21.39 -9.66 -20.59
CA LEU A 139 20.66 -8.38 -20.46
C LEU A 139 19.21 -8.50 -20.95
N ARG A 140 18.97 -9.19 -22.07
CA ARG A 140 17.61 -9.43 -22.57
C ARG A 140 16.81 -10.36 -21.66
N ALA A 141 17.46 -11.39 -21.11
CA ALA A 141 16.84 -12.27 -20.11
C ALA A 141 16.47 -11.52 -18.83
N MET A 142 17.34 -10.61 -18.34
CA MET A 142 17.06 -9.74 -17.20
C MET A 142 15.90 -8.77 -17.48
N ALA A 143 15.73 -8.34 -18.75
CA ALA A 143 14.61 -7.51 -19.15
C ALA A 143 13.27 -8.25 -19.12
N ASP A 144 13.28 -9.57 -19.30
CA ASP A 144 12.10 -10.45 -19.23
C ASP A 144 10.90 -9.88 -20.00
N GLY A 145 11.14 -9.32 -21.18
CA GLY A 145 10.11 -8.72 -22.03
C GLY A 145 9.58 -7.35 -21.61
N ASP A 146 10.15 -6.71 -20.58
CA ASP A 146 9.97 -5.30 -20.26
C ASP A 146 11.00 -4.44 -21.02
N GLY A 147 10.56 -3.79 -22.08
CA GLY A 147 11.41 -2.91 -22.90
C GLY A 147 11.89 -1.65 -22.17
N ARG A 148 11.13 -1.12 -21.20
CA ARG A 148 11.54 0.04 -20.40
C ARG A 148 12.70 -0.36 -19.50
N TYR A 149 12.56 -1.48 -18.79
CA TYR A 149 13.63 -1.99 -17.94
C TYR A 149 14.88 -2.33 -18.77
N GLY A 150 14.71 -2.96 -19.93
CA GLY A 150 15.80 -3.20 -20.90
C GLY A 150 16.53 -1.92 -21.33
N LEU A 151 15.80 -0.86 -21.68
CA LEU A 151 16.40 0.43 -22.07
C LEU A 151 17.07 1.15 -20.89
N ASN A 152 16.52 1.06 -19.68
CA ASN A 152 17.15 1.62 -18.49
C ASN A 152 18.50 0.95 -18.19
N MET A 153 18.58 -0.38 -18.33
CA MET A 153 19.85 -1.09 -18.22
C MET A 153 20.83 -0.67 -19.33
N ALA A 154 20.34 -0.54 -20.56
CA ALA A 154 21.14 -0.05 -21.67
C ALA A 154 21.68 1.38 -21.41
N GLU A 155 20.86 2.29 -20.86
CA GLU A 155 21.28 3.64 -20.48
C GLU A 155 22.41 3.62 -19.44
N GLN A 156 22.34 2.72 -18.44
CA GLN A 156 23.41 2.55 -17.47
C GLN A 156 24.72 2.08 -18.11
N LEU A 157 24.63 1.21 -19.11
CA LEU A 157 25.79 0.76 -19.89
C LEU A 157 26.33 1.86 -20.79
N PHE A 158 25.46 2.68 -21.37
CA PHE A 158 25.85 3.89 -22.09
C PHE A 158 26.39 5.01 -21.19
N ALA A 159 26.34 4.87 -19.87
CA ALA A 159 27.03 5.78 -18.95
C ALA A 159 28.48 5.35 -18.69
N LEU A 160 28.92 4.19 -19.19
CA LEU A 160 30.31 3.76 -19.09
C LEU A 160 31.21 4.58 -20.02
N PRO A 161 32.48 4.81 -19.62
CA PRO A 161 33.48 5.47 -20.46
C PRO A 161 33.56 4.83 -21.84
N GLU A 162 33.68 5.66 -22.86
CA GLU A 162 33.86 5.19 -24.23
C GLU A 162 35.17 4.40 -24.36
N GLY A 163 35.13 3.25 -25.06
CA GLY A 163 36.25 2.31 -25.12
C GLY A 163 36.34 1.32 -23.94
N SER A 164 35.33 1.27 -23.06
CA SER A 164 35.24 0.22 -22.04
C SER A 164 35.27 -1.17 -22.67
N ALA A 165 36.01 -2.10 -22.07
CA ALA A 165 36.04 -3.49 -22.52
C ALA A 165 34.63 -4.11 -22.49
N PRO A 166 34.27 -4.95 -23.48
CA PRO A 166 33.00 -5.66 -23.46
C PRO A 166 32.82 -6.45 -22.15
N LEU A 167 31.70 -6.21 -21.47
CA LEU A 167 31.37 -6.90 -20.23
C LEU A 167 30.93 -8.33 -20.53
N ASP A 168 31.44 -9.27 -19.74
CA ASP A 168 30.91 -10.64 -19.66
C ASP A 168 29.64 -10.68 -18.77
N PRO A 169 28.92 -11.82 -18.71
CA PRO A 169 27.74 -11.96 -17.87
C PRO A 169 27.92 -11.62 -16.38
N ALA A 170 29.07 -11.95 -15.81
CA ALA A 170 29.34 -11.75 -14.39
C ALA A 170 29.60 -10.27 -14.09
N ALA A 171 30.39 -9.60 -14.93
CA ALA A 171 30.68 -8.18 -14.86
C ALA A 171 29.42 -7.33 -15.10
N LEU A 172 28.58 -7.72 -16.07
CA LEU A 172 27.28 -7.09 -16.31
C LEU A 172 26.40 -7.16 -15.06
N SER A 173 26.21 -8.36 -14.51
CA SER A 173 25.37 -8.59 -13.33
C SER A 173 25.87 -7.80 -12.12
N GLY A 174 27.18 -7.79 -11.89
CA GLY A 174 27.80 -7.04 -10.79
C GLY A 174 27.67 -5.51 -10.94
N LEU A 175 27.73 -5.00 -12.17
CA LEU A 175 27.56 -3.57 -12.46
C LEU A 175 26.11 -3.13 -12.27
N LEU A 176 25.17 -3.88 -12.85
CA LEU A 176 23.75 -3.57 -12.76
C LEU A 176 23.22 -3.72 -11.34
N ALA A 177 23.66 -4.74 -10.57
CA ALA A 177 23.26 -4.90 -9.17
C ALA A 177 23.68 -3.70 -8.30
N LYS A 178 24.89 -3.15 -8.51
CA LYS A 178 25.37 -1.96 -7.80
C LYS A 178 24.57 -0.69 -8.12
N ARG A 179 24.00 -0.58 -9.32
CA ARG A 179 23.23 0.58 -9.78
C ARG A 179 21.71 0.43 -9.64
N ALA A 180 21.18 -0.79 -9.64
CA ALA A 180 19.76 -1.09 -9.36
C ALA A 180 19.38 -0.67 -7.93
N ALA A 181 20.27 -0.90 -6.96
CA ALA A 181 20.10 -0.39 -5.59
C ALA A 181 19.98 1.15 -5.50
N LEU A 182 20.40 1.89 -6.54
CA LEU A 182 20.27 3.35 -6.62
C LEU A 182 19.00 3.80 -7.38
N TYR A 183 18.41 2.94 -8.22
CA TYR A 183 17.33 3.30 -9.16
C TYR A 183 15.97 2.63 -8.89
N ASP A 184 15.90 1.55 -8.10
CA ASP A 184 14.68 0.73 -7.93
C ASP A 184 13.69 1.25 -6.88
N LYS A 185 13.25 2.51 -7.07
CA LYS A 185 12.17 3.14 -6.29
C LYS A 185 10.77 2.94 -6.93
N ASP A 186 10.58 1.97 -7.83
CA ASP A 186 9.35 1.76 -8.63
C ASP A 186 8.54 0.49 -8.21
N ARG A 187 8.07 0.53 -6.96
CA ARG A 187 6.75 0.12 -6.41
C ARG A 187 6.17 -1.30 -6.56
N GLU A 188 6.25 -2.05 -7.66
CA GLU A 188 5.48 -3.32 -7.77
C GLU A 188 6.13 -4.50 -7.01
N GLU A 189 7.42 -4.79 -7.25
CA GLU A 189 8.14 -5.80 -6.47
C GLU A 189 8.19 -5.44 -4.98
N HIS A 190 8.32 -4.15 -4.67
CA HIS A 190 8.21 -3.60 -3.33
C HIS A 190 6.93 -4.07 -2.60
N TYR A 191 5.76 -3.96 -3.24
CA TYR A 191 4.49 -4.39 -2.64
C TYR A 191 4.40 -5.91 -2.49
N ASN A 192 4.96 -6.68 -3.41
CA ASN A 192 4.96 -8.14 -3.34
C ASN A 192 5.88 -8.65 -2.22
N LEU A 193 7.09 -8.08 -2.10
CA LEU A 193 8.06 -8.47 -1.07
C LEU A 193 7.57 -8.09 0.34
N ILE A 194 7.03 -6.88 0.54
CA ILE A 194 6.49 -6.51 1.85
C ILE A 194 5.26 -7.33 2.23
N SER A 195 4.45 -7.71 1.23
CA SER A 195 3.29 -8.59 1.40
C SER A 195 3.73 -10.00 1.80
N ALA A 196 4.80 -10.53 1.18
CA ALA A 196 5.38 -11.82 1.51
C ALA A 196 5.97 -11.82 2.92
N LEU A 197 6.79 -10.82 3.28
CA LEU A 197 7.32 -10.63 4.64
C LEU A 197 6.18 -10.62 5.68
N HIS A 198 5.15 -9.81 5.44
CA HIS A 198 4.00 -9.69 6.34
C HIS A 198 3.26 -11.03 6.51
N LYS A 199 3.03 -11.76 5.41
CA LYS A 199 2.34 -13.06 5.44
C LYS A 199 3.19 -14.14 6.10
N SER A 200 4.51 -14.17 5.87
CA SER A 200 5.41 -15.11 6.53
C SER A 200 5.42 -14.91 8.04
N MET A 201 5.50 -13.67 8.52
CA MET A 201 5.38 -13.40 9.95
C MET A 201 4.00 -13.81 10.48
N ARG A 202 2.90 -13.51 9.77
CA ARG A 202 1.54 -13.90 10.16
C ARG A 202 1.37 -15.43 10.23
N GLY A 203 1.99 -16.14 9.29
CA GLY A 203 2.06 -17.60 9.24
C GLY A 203 3.04 -18.22 10.23
N SER A 204 3.71 -17.39 11.05
CA SER A 204 4.70 -17.82 12.03
C SER A 204 5.90 -18.58 11.45
N ASP A 205 6.35 -18.15 10.26
CA ASP A 205 7.54 -18.68 9.58
C ASP A 205 8.69 -17.66 9.68
N PRO A 206 9.57 -17.78 10.70
CA PRO A 206 10.67 -16.83 10.92
C PRO A 206 11.73 -16.90 9.82
N ASP A 207 11.95 -18.08 9.24
CA ASP A 207 12.97 -18.30 8.21
C ASP A 207 12.56 -17.61 6.90
N ALA A 208 11.32 -17.84 6.45
CA ALA A 208 10.79 -17.15 5.27
C ALA A 208 10.67 -15.64 5.52
N ALA A 209 10.28 -15.21 6.73
CA ALA A 209 10.22 -13.79 7.06
C ALA A 209 11.60 -13.12 6.98
N LEU A 210 12.65 -13.74 7.54
CA LEU A 210 14.02 -13.24 7.40
C LEU A 210 14.48 -13.21 5.94
N TYR A 211 14.13 -14.23 5.14
CA TYR A 211 14.46 -14.25 3.71
C TYR A 211 13.82 -13.07 2.96
N TRP A 212 12.52 -12.82 3.15
CA TRP A 212 11.85 -11.69 2.50
C TRP A 212 12.37 -10.34 2.99
N PHE A 213 12.66 -10.22 4.29
CA PHE A 213 13.31 -9.03 4.86
C PHE A 213 14.66 -8.77 4.20
N ALA A 214 15.52 -9.80 4.11
CA ALA A 214 16.82 -9.69 3.46
C ALA A 214 16.68 -9.33 1.98
N ARG A 215 15.73 -9.94 1.26
CA ARG A 215 15.42 -9.61 -0.15
C ARG A 215 15.08 -8.12 -0.31
N MET A 216 14.28 -7.55 0.59
CA MET A 216 13.95 -6.12 0.57
C MET A 216 15.18 -5.25 0.82
N LEU A 217 16.01 -5.58 1.82
CA LEU A 217 17.26 -4.83 2.09
C LEU A 217 18.21 -4.88 0.88
N THR A 218 18.44 -6.07 0.33
CA THR A 218 19.30 -6.24 -0.86
C THR A 218 18.72 -5.59 -2.11
N GLY A 219 17.38 -5.43 -2.16
CA GLY A 219 16.66 -4.72 -3.21
C GLY A 219 16.70 -3.20 -3.07
N GLY A 220 17.38 -2.66 -2.04
CA GLY A 220 17.50 -1.21 -1.83
C GLY A 220 16.28 -0.57 -1.15
N GLU A 221 15.43 -1.37 -0.51
CA GLU A 221 14.29 -0.85 0.26
C GLU A 221 14.78 0.07 1.39
N ASP A 222 14.07 1.19 1.62
CA ASP A 222 14.31 2.02 2.80
C ASP A 222 13.94 1.22 4.07
N PRO A 223 14.90 0.90 4.97
CA PRO A 223 14.58 0.11 6.17
C PRO A 223 13.58 0.82 7.10
N ARG A 224 13.43 2.15 6.99
CA ARG A 224 12.37 2.90 7.71
C ARG A 224 10.97 2.53 7.24
N TYR A 225 10.82 2.21 5.95
CA TYR A 225 9.56 1.68 5.43
C TYR A 225 9.25 0.33 6.06
N ILE A 226 10.23 -0.57 6.10
CA ILE A 226 10.08 -1.89 6.71
C ILE A 226 9.73 -1.72 8.20
N ALA A 227 10.44 -0.86 8.93
CA ALA A 227 10.20 -0.59 10.34
C ALA A 227 8.74 -0.17 10.61
N ARG A 228 8.18 0.76 9.81
CA ARG A 228 6.76 1.15 9.90
C ARG A 228 5.81 -0.05 9.76
N ARG A 229 6.12 -0.95 8.82
CA ARG A 229 5.30 -2.15 8.56
C ARG A 229 5.40 -3.17 9.68
N LEU A 230 6.58 -3.34 10.29
CA LEU A 230 6.79 -4.19 11.47
C LEU A 230 6.06 -3.63 12.69
N THR A 231 6.11 -2.31 12.93
CA THR A 231 5.33 -1.65 13.99
C THR A 231 3.83 -1.84 13.79
N ARG A 232 3.34 -1.71 12.55
CA ARG A 232 1.93 -1.99 12.25
C ARG A 232 1.57 -3.45 12.53
N PHE A 233 2.42 -4.39 12.12
CA PHE A 233 2.22 -5.82 12.37
C PHE A 233 2.13 -6.14 13.86
N ALA A 234 3.00 -5.53 14.69
CA ALA A 234 2.95 -5.69 16.14
C ALA A 234 1.58 -5.30 16.74
N ALA A 235 0.95 -4.24 16.23
CA ALA A 235 -0.37 -3.81 16.71
C ALA A 235 -1.54 -4.60 16.09
N GLU A 236 -1.41 -5.06 14.84
CA GLU A 236 -2.49 -5.69 14.07
C GLU A 236 -2.57 -7.21 14.27
N ASP A 237 -1.42 -7.88 14.25
CA ASP A 237 -1.32 -9.34 14.15
C ASP A 237 -0.79 -10.00 15.43
N ILE A 238 -0.14 -9.23 16.32
CA ILE A 238 0.26 -9.68 17.66
C ILE A 238 -0.71 -9.15 18.72
N GLY A 239 -0.92 -7.83 18.73
CA GLY A 239 -1.88 -7.16 19.60
C GLY A 239 -1.63 -7.46 21.08
N MET A 240 -2.68 -7.86 21.80
CA MET A 240 -2.59 -8.17 23.23
C MET A 240 -2.08 -9.58 23.53
N ALA A 241 -1.81 -10.40 22.51
CA ALA A 241 -1.24 -11.74 22.74
C ALA A 241 0.24 -11.64 23.19
N ASP A 242 0.99 -10.65 22.71
CA ASP A 242 2.23 -10.19 23.34
C ASP A 242 2.27 -8.64 23.38
N PRO A 243 1.85 -8.01 24.49
CA PRO A 243 1.84 -6.55 24.63
C PRO A 243 3.21 -5.89 24.52
N ARG A 244 4.31 -6.66 24.57
CA ARG A 244 5.68 -6.12 24.44
C ARG A 244 6.09 -5.92 22.98
N ALA A 245 5.39 -6.52 22.02
CA ALA A 245 5.75 -6.48 20.61
C ALA A 245 5.76 -5.05 20.04
N LEU A 246 4.79 -4.22 20.40
CA LEU A 246 4.71 -2.83 19.91
C LEU A 246 5.85 -1.95 20.47
N PRO A 247 6.11 -1.92 21.80
CA PRO A 247 7.29 -1.25 22.34
C PRO A 247 8.61 -1.75 21.76
N LEU A 248 8.75 -3.07 21.57
CA LEU A 248 9.96 -3.65 20.95
C LEU A 248 10.12 -3.17 19.50
N ALA A 249 9.02 -3.05 18.76
CA ALA A 249 9.06 -2.53 17.40
C ALA A 249 9.54 -1.08 17.34
N ILE A 250 9.10 -0.24 18.29
CA ILE A 250 9.60 1.13 18.42
C ILE A 250 11.08 1.13 18.76
N ALA A 251 11.52 0.34 19.75
CA ALA A 251 12.92 0.26 20.15
C ALA A 251 13.85 -0.19 19.00
N ALA A 252 13.43 -1.18 18.21
CA ALA A 252 14.17 -1.63 17.04
C ALA A 252 14.27 -0.55 15.96
N TRP A 253 13.17 0.16 15.67
CA TRP A 253 13.19 1.27 14.73
C TRP A 253 14.11 2.40 15.22
N GLU A 254 13.95 2.79 16.48
CA GLU A 254 14.79 3.78 17.14
C GLU A 254 16.28 3.40 17.17
N THR A 255 16.59 2.11 17.24
CA THR A 255 17.96 1.60 17.13
C THR A 255 18.48 1.78 15.71
N PHE A 256 17.67 1.46 14.70
CA PHE A 256 18.01 1.70 13.30
C PHE A 256 18.25 3.20 13.00
N GLU A 257 17.40 4.11 13.49
CA GLU A 257 17.60 5.56 13.29
C GLU A 257 18.92 6.07 13.87
N ARG A 258 19.42 5.46 14.95
CA ARG A 258 20.67 5.86 15.61
C ARG A 258 21.91 5.22 14.99
N MET A 259 21.80 3.96 14.57
CA MET A 259 22.94 3.17 14.08
C MET A 259 23.11 3.25 12.55
N GLY A 260 22.03 3.43 11.80
CA GLY A 260 22.05 3.39 10.33
C GLY A 260 22.32 1.99 9.76
N SER A 261 22.56 1.91 8.46
CA SER A 261 22.93 0.67 7.78
C SER A 261 24.45 0.51 7.73
N PRO A 262 24.98 -0.72 7.86
CA PRO A 262 24.25 -1.99 8.06
C PRO A 262 23.93 -2.35 9.52
N GLU A 263 24.56 -1.73 10.53
CA GLU A 263 24.53 -2.19 11.92
C GLU A 263 23.13 -2.16 12.55
N GLY A 264 22.32 -1.15 12.21
CA GLY A 264 20.95 -1.01 12.67
C GLY A 264 19.96 -1.99 12.04
N GLU A 265 20.30 -2.57 10.89
CA GLU A 265 19.44 -3.54 10.19
C GLU A 265 19.27 -4.83 11.02
N LEU A 266 20.28 -5.18 11.82
CA LEU A 266 20.23 -6.33 12.71
C LEU A 266 19.16 -6.18 13.80
N ALA A 267 18.90 -4.97 14.28
CA ALA A 267 17.82 -4.70 15.24
C ALA A 267 16.44 -4.95 14.60
N LEU A 268 16.27 -4.59 13.33
CA LEU A 268 15.05 -4.88 12.57
C LEU A 268 14.92 -6.38 12.28
N ALA A 269 16.01 -7.07 11.96
CA ALA A 269 16.02 -8.52 11.78
C ALA A 269 15.60 -9.25 13.08
N GLN A 270 16.11 -8.82 14.23
CA GLN A 270 15.71 -9.34 15.54
C GLN A 270 14.20 -9.14 15.77
N LEU A 271 13.67 -7.97 15.42
CA LEU A 271 12.23 -7.70 15.50
C LEU A 271 11.42 -8.63 14.58
N VAL A 272 11.86 -8.88 13.34
CA VAL A 272 11.20 -9.81 12.41
C VAL A 272 11.07 -11.19 13.04
N VAL A 273 12.13 -11.72 13.63
CA VAL A 273 12.10 -13.03 14.31
C VAL A 273 11.15 -13.02 15.50
N HIS A 274 11.18 -11.96 16.32
CA HIS A 274 10.27 -11.84 17.45
C HIS A 274 8.80 -11.82 16.99
N LEU A 275 8.46 -11.02 15.97
CA LEU A 275 7.10 -10.93 15.45
C LEU A 275 6.64 -12.24 14.78
N ALA A 276 7.53 -12.93 14.07
CA ALA A 276 7.22 -14.23 13.47
C ALA A 276 6.96 -15.30 14.53
N THR A 277 7.69 -15.30 15.66
CA THR A 277 7.57 -16.31 16.71
C THR A 277 6.56 -15.95 17.82
N ALA A 278 6.13 -14.69 17.90
CA ALA A 278 5.16 -14.23 18.90
C ALA A 278 3.76 -14.88 18.72
N PRO A 279 3.00 -15.08 19.81
CA PRO A 279 1.62 -15.52 19.74
C PRO A 279 0.79 -14.50 18.95
N LYS A 280 0.01 -14.98 17.97
CA LYS A 280 -0.77 -14.11 17.09
C LYS A 280 -2.10 -13.74 17.71
N SER A 281 -2.57 -12.52 17.54
CA SER A 281 -3.95 -12.14 17.77
C SER A 281 -4.31 -10.87 17.01
N ASN A 282 -5.37 -10.95 16.20
CA ASN A 282 -6.01 -9.80 15.58
C ASN A 282 -7.28 -9.36 16.34
N ALA A 283 -7.48 -9.82 17.58
CA ALA A 283 -8.69 -9.55 18.36
C ALA A 283 -8.89 -8.05 18.61
N VAL A 284 -7.82 -7.31 18.88
CA VAL A 284 -7.86 -5.84 19.03
C VAL A 284 -8.23 -5.16 17.72
N TYR A 285 -7.64 -5.60 16.60
CA TYR A 285 -7.92 -5.05 15.27
C TYR A 285 -9.40 -5.21 14.90
N LEU A 286 -9.95 -6.42 15.08
CA LEU A 286 -11.35 -6.70 14.84
C LEU A 286 -12.28 -5.90 15.77
N ALA A 287 -11.94 -5.85 17.06
CA ALA A 287 -12.72 -5.11 18.06
C ALA A 287 -12.78 -3.61 17.75
N PHE A 288 -11.65 -3.01 17.36
CA PHE A 288 -11.58 -1.60 17.00
C PHE A 288 -12.42 -1.29 15.76
N ASN A 289 -12.34 -2.15 14.72
CA ASN A 289 -13.16 -1.98 13.53
C ASN A 289 -14.67 -2.12 13.83
N GLU A 290 -15.06 -3.07 14.68
CA GLU A 290 -16.46 -3.23 15.10
C GLU A 290 -16.95 -2.01 15.90
N ALA A 291 -16.13 -1.50 16.82
CA ALA A 291 -16.44 -0.32 17.62
C ALA A 291 -16.55 0.94 16.75
N MET A 292 -15.64 1.14 15.79
CA MET A 292 -15.69 2.25 14.84
C MET A 292 -16.96 2.23 13.99
N ARG A 293 -17.39 1.05 13.54
CA ARG A 293 -18.67 0.89 12.83
C ARG A 293 -19.86 1.25 13.74
N ALA A 294 -19.89 0.70 14.96
CA ALA A 294 -20.96 0.98 15.90
C ALA A 294 -21.07 2.48 16.25
N ALA A 295 -19.93 3.16 16.41
CA ALA A 295 -19.89 4.60 16.66
C ALA A 295 -20.43 5.42 15.48
N ARG A 296 -20.20 4.99 14.23
CA ARG A 296 -20.81 5.64 13.05
C ARG A 296 -22.33 5.46 13.01
N GLU A 297 -22.81 4.27 13.39
CA GLU A 297 -24.24 3.94 13.40
C GLU A 297 -25.00 4.63 14.54
N THR A 298 -24.33 4.89 15.67
CA THR A 298 -24.95 5.39 16.91
C THR A 298 -24.40 6.74 17.38
N GLY A 299 -23.74 7.49 16.49
CA GLY A 299 -23.01 8.71 16.86
C GLY A 299 -23.84 9.85 17.44
N SER A 300 -25.17 9.78 17.35
CA SER A 300 -26.10 10.73 17.98
C SER A 300 -26.46 10.39 19.42
N LEU A 301 -26.17 9.16 19.89
CA LEU A 301 -26.50 8.73 21.24
C LEU A 301 -25.57 9.38 22.26
N MET A 302 -26.14 9.87 23.35
CA MET A 302 -25.37 10.48 24.43
C MET A 302 -24.79 9.41 25.35
N PRO A 303 -23.60 9.64 25.95
CA PRO A 303 -23.13 8.79 27.05
C PRO A 303 -24.14 8.80 28.21
N PRO A 304 -24.22 7.72 29.01
CA PRO A 304 -25.08 7.69 30.18
C PRO A 304 -24.82 8.85 31.13
N LYS A 305 -25.87 9.41 31.71
CA LYS A 305 -25.78 10.60 32.58
C LYS A 305 -24.78 10.43 33.73
N HIS A 306 -24.67 9.21 34.28
CA HIS A 306 -23.80 8.92 35.42
C HIS A 306 -22.30 9.00 35.10
N ILE A 307 -21.88 9.05 33.82
CA ILE A 307 -20.48 9.29 33.44
C ILE A 307 -20.23 10.66 32.79
N LEU A 308 -21.28 11.49 32.70
CA LEU A 308 -21.13 12.86 32.21
C LEU A 308 -20.53 13.73 33.30
N ASN A 309 -19.67 14.67 32.88
CA ASN A 309 -19.14 15.68 33.78
C ASN A 309 -20.25 16.68 34.17
N ALA A 310 -20.27 17.12 35.44
CA ALA A 310 -21.26 18.04 35.98
C ALA A 310 -20.61 19.28 36.66
N PRO A 311 -19.87 20.12 35.91
CA PRO A 311 -19.13 21.25 36.46
C PRO A 311 -20.02 22.43 36.87
N THR A 312 -21.27 22.51 36.39
CA THR A 312 -22.20 23.59 36.70
C THR A 312 -23.36 23.11 37.58
N LYS A 313 -23.97 24.02 38.35
CA LYS A 313 -25.16 23.70 39.18
C LYS A 313 -26.30 23.11 38.34
N LEU A 314 -26.58 23.71 37.18
CA LEU A 314 -27.62 23.21 36.27
C LEU A 314 -27.35 21.77 35.83
N MET A 315 -26.10 21.42 35.51
CA MET A 315 -25.73 20.05 35.10
C MET A 315 -25.94 19.04 36.24
N GLN A 316 -25.64 19.42 37.48
CA GLN A 316 -25.90 18.58 38.65
C GLN A 316 -27.41 18.41 38.90
N GLU A 317 -28.18 19.49 38.76
CA GLU A 317 -29.65 19.49 38.92
C GLU A 317 -30.36 18.60 37.89
N ILE A 318 -29.87 18.54 36.64
CA ILE A 318 -30.42 17.64 35.59
C ILE A 318 -29.88 16.20 35.67
N GLY A 319 -29.07 15.90 36.69
CA GLY A 319 -28.60 14.57 37.06
C GLY A 319 -27.32 14.10 36.37
N TYR A 320 -26.47 15.00 35.85
CA TYR A 320 -25.17 14.59 35.31
C TYR A 320 -24.25 14.16 36.45
N GLY A 321 -23.51 13.07 36.26
CA GLY A 321 -22.64 12.45 37.27
C GLY A 321 -23.38 11.75 38.41
N ALA A 322 -24.70 11.92 38.52
CA ALA A 322 -25.50 11.27 39.56
C ALA A 322 -25.48 9.74 39.39
N GLY A 323 -25.17 9.02 40.48
CA GLY A 323 -25.11 7.56 40.47
C GLY A 323 -23.84 6.97 39.85
N TYR A 324 -22.79 7.76 39.63
CA TYR A 324 -21.49 7.24 39.27
C TYR A 324 -20.96 6.30 40.37
N ALA A 325 -20.61 5.07 40.01
CA ALA A 325 -20.02 4.12 40.94
C ALA A 325 -18.50 4.15 40.80
N TYR A 326 -17.80 4.63 41.83
CA TYR A 326 -16.35 4.71 41.81
C TYR A 326 -15.73 3.32 42.01
N ASP A 327 -15.16 2.75 40.94
CA ASP A 327 -14.72 1.36 40.89
C ASP A 327 -13.71 1.00 42.01
N HIS A 328 -12.85 1.93 42.45
CA HIS A 328 -11.88 1.71 43.52
C HIS A 328 -12.49 1.49 44.92
N GLU A 329 -13.73 1.93 45.14
CA GLU A 329 -14.46 1.72 46.40
C GLU A 329 -15.31 0.45 46.39
N ALA A 330 -15.47 -0.20 45.23
CA ALA A 330 -16.16 -1.48 45.15
C ALA A 330 -15.27 -2.62 45.66
N GLU A 331 -15.86 -3.61 46.33
CA GLU A 331 -15.16 -4.75 46.97
C GLU A 331 -14.13 -5.43 46.06
N GLU A 332 -14.47 -5.71 44.79
CA GLU A 332 -13.57 -6.32 43.81
C GLU A 332 -12.84 -5.30 42.91
N GLY A 333 -12.86 -4.02 43.24
CA GLY A 333 -12.35 -2.94 42.38
C GLY A 333 -13.14 -2.79 41.07
N PHE A 334 -14.40 -3.23 41.06
CA PHE A 334 -15.25 -3.30 39.87
C PHE A 334 -16.74 -3.14 40.23
N SER A 335 -17.33 -2.00 39.85
CA SER A 335 -18.74 -1.66 40.08
C SER A 335 -19.70 -2.52 39.25
N GLY A 336 -19.29 -2.92 38.05
CA GLY A 336 -20.15 -3.56 37.05
C GLY A 336 -21.04 -2.56 36.27
N GLN A 337 -20.86 -1.26 36.47
CA GLN A 337 -21.68 -0.21 35.84
C GLN A 337 -21.63 -0.27 34.30
N ASN A 338 -22.72 0.10 33.64
CA ASN A 338 -22.81 0.11 32.17
C ASN A 338 -22.39 1.46 31.61
N TYR A 339 -21.36 1.47 30.79
CA TYR A 339 -20.79 2.68 30.21
C TYR A 339 -21.20 2.93 28.75
N PHE A 340 -22.09 2.11 28.19
CA PHE A 340 -22.70 2.37 26.87
C PHE A 340 -23.92 3.27 27.01
N PRO A 341 -24.25 4.10 26.01
CA PRO A 341 -25.49 4.87 25.97
C PRO A 341 -26.70 4.05 26.42
N ASP A 342 -27.64 4.66 27.14
CA ASP A 342 -28.78 3.92 27.68
C ASP A 342 -29.68 3.36 26.57
N GLU A 343 -29.77 4.06 25.43
CA GLU A 343 -30.47 3.57 24.23
C GLU A 343 -29.69 2.49 23.48
N MET A 344 -28.42 2.28 23.82
CA MET A 344 -27.57 1.22 23.26
C MET A 344 -27.46 0.05 24.24
N GLY A 345 -28.01 -1.10 23.85
CA GLY A 345 -27.73 -2.34 24.56
C GLY A 345 -26.22 -2.59 24.68
N ARG A 346 -25.75 -3.04 25.85
CA ARG A 346 -24.33 -3.33 26.07
C ARG A 346 -23.79 -4.29 25.03
N ARG A 347 -22.67 -3.93 24.38
CA ARG A 347 -21.99 -4.77 23.39
C ARG A 347 -20.65 -5.31 23.92
N GLN A 348 -20.21 -6.41 23.34
CA GLN A 348 -18.87 -6.96 23.52
C GLN A 348 -18.14 -6.87 22.19
N PHE A 349 -17.23 -5.89 22.05
CA PHE A 349 -16.38 -5.76 20.86
C PHE A 349 -15.11 -6.61 20.98
N TYR A 350 -14.41 -6.48 22.11
CA TYR A 350 -13.18 -7.19 22.35
C TYR A 350 -13.44 -8.62 22.83
N ARG A 351 -12.96 -9.58 22.03
CA ARG A 351 -13.08 -11.02 22.24
C ARG A 351 -11.65 -11.58 22.22
N PRO A 352 -10.95 -11.58 23.38
CA PRO A 352 -9.57 -12.07 23.45
C PRO A 352 -9.50 -13.54 23.05
N THR A 353 -8.34 -13.94 22.52
CA THR A 353 -8.04 -15.35 22.24
C THR A 353 -7.45 -16.06 23.46
N ASP A 354 -7.21 -17.35 23.35
CA ASP A 354 -6.54 -18.19 24.34
C ASP A 354 -5.00 -18.18 24.18
N ARG A 355 -4.46 -17.32 23.31
CA ARG A 355 -3.03 -17.29 22.97
C ARG A 355 -2.27 -16.23 23.76
N GLY A 356 -1.08 -16.60 24.23
CA GLY A 356 -0.17 -15.68 24.91
C GLY A 356 -0.81 -15.02 26.14
N ALA A 357 -0.58 -13.71 26.29
CA ALA A 357 -1.13 -12.95 27.40
C ALA A 357 -2.66 -12.78 27.35
N GLU A 358 -3.31 -13.02 26.19
CA GLU A 358 -4.77 -12.88 26.08
C GLU A 358 -5.54 -13.94 26.87
N ALA A 359 -4.96 -15.12 27.14
CA ALA A 359 -5.61 -16.15 27.94
C ALA A 359 -6.02 -15.63 29.33
N ALA A 360 -5.08 -15.01 30.05
CA ALA A 360 -5.36 -14.41 31.36
C ALA A 360 -6.32 -13.22 31.28
N ILE A 361 -6.31 -12.49 30.16
CA ILE A 361 -7.27 -11.40 29.90
C ILE A 361 -8.67 -11.98 29.70
N ALA A 362 -8.81 -13.07 28.95
CA ALA A 362 -10.07 -13.75 28.71
C ALA A 362 -10.71 -14.23 30.03
N GLU A 363 -9.92 -14.85 30.91
CA GLU A 363 -10.37 -15.26 32.25
C GLU A 363 -10.87 -14.07 33.08
N ARG A 364 -10.12 -12.96 33.08
CA ARG A 364 -10.49 -11.74 33.80
C ARG A 364 -11.80 -11.14 33.27
N LEU A 365 -11.95 -11.06 31.96
CA LEU A 365 -13.17 -10.55 31.33
C LEU A 365 -14.38 -11.45 31.61
N ALA A 366 -14.19 -12.78 31.62
CA ALA A 366 -15.25 -13.73 31.97
C ALA A 366 -15.71 -13.54 33.43
N ARG A 367 -14.77 -13.41 34.38
CA ARG A 367 -15.08 -13.11 35.79
C ARG A 367 -15.85 -11.79 35.93
N TRP A 368 -15.42 -10.73 35.25
CA TRP A 368 -16.14 -9.44 35.28
C TRP A 368 -17.53 -9.52 34.66
N ALA A 369 -17.72 -10.34 33.62
CA ALA A 369 -19.04 -10.58 33.05
C ALA A 369 -19.96 -11.31 34.05
N GLU A 370 -19.44 -12.27 34.81
CA GLU A 370 -20.19 -12.97 35.86
C GLU A 370 -20.56 -12.03 37.01
N LEU A 371 -19.60 -11.26 37.54
CA LEU A 371 -19.85 -10.27 38.60
C LEU A 371 -20.93 -9.27 38.19
N ARG A 372 -20.86 -8.78 36.94
CA ARG A 372 -21.86 -7.89 36.37
C ARG A 372 -23.26 -8.53 36.29
N ARG A 373 -23.35 -9.84 36.02
CA ARG A 373 -24.63 -10.57 36.03
C ARG A 373 -25.17 -10.76 37.45
N LYS A 374 -24.30 -11.06 38.43
CA LYS A 374 -24.68 -11.22 39.84
C LYS A 374 -25.23 -9.93 40.44
N ARG A 375 -24.63 -8.78 40.12
CA ARG A 375 -25.05 -7.46 40.61
C ARG A 375 -26.27 -6.86 39.91
N LYS A 376 -26.67 -7.41 38.75
CA LYS A 376 -27.91 -7.03 38.04
C LYS A 376 -29.13 -7.82 38.49
N ARG A 377 -28.92 -8.92 39.22
CA ARG A 377 -29.96 -9.68 39.93
C ARG A 377 -30.12 -9.06 41.32
#